data_AF-A0A537X907-F1
#
_entry.id   AF-A0A537X907-F1
#
_cell.length_a   1.000
_cell.length_b   1.000
_cell.length_c   1.000
_cell.angle_alpha   90.00
_cell.angle_beta   90.00
_cell.angle_gamma   90.00
#
_symmetry.space_group_name_H-M   'P 1'
#
loop_
_entity.id
_entity.type
_entity.pdbx_description
1 polymer ?
#
loop_
_entity_poly.entity_id
_entity_poly.type
_entity_poly.pdbx_seq_one_letter_code
_entity_poly.pdbx_strand_id
1 'polypeptide(L)'
;MAHTVPFLLAAGLLMALQPLALPVALISVAHAWVIPELYAQRGANVVRPRRREGVGGDAARADRVALGLLGDLLSHRARELHAATGLVLERGALGAWLVGERGALLIRPGRRRVLCYCVRVNEPALPPADRIAHLLLALRADEAGFATVANLAFAGARWRVRRRLDKRQRPALRAAAVRRA
;
A
#
# COMPACT_ATOMS: atom_id res chain seq x y z
N MET A 1 13.92 -5.61 -5.58
CA MET A 1 15.35 -5.98 -5.60
C MET A 1 15.67 -6.83 -6.83
N ALA A 2 14.83 -7.80 -7.21
CA ALA A 2 15.06 -8.61 -8.42
C ALA A 2 15.25 -7.78 -9.71
N HIS A 3 14.52 -6.66 -9.87
CA HIS A 3 14.64 -5.82 -11.07
C HIS A 3 15.82 -4.83 -11.07
N THR A 4 16.60 -4.73 -10.00
CA THR A 4 17.64 -3.68 -9.86
C THR A 4 19.03 -4.21 -10.18
N VAL A 5 19.27 -5.47 -9.82
CA VAL A 5 20.55 -6.16 -10.01
C VAL A 5 20.95 -6.30 -11.49
N PRO A 6 20.05 -6.68 -12.42
CA PRO A 6 20.44 -6.84 -13.82
C PRO A 6 20.96 -5.55 -14.46
N PHE A 7 20.34 -4.40 -14.16
CA PHE A 7 20.74 -3.12 -14.72
C PHE A 7 22.07 -2.59 -14.16
N LEU A 8 22.32 -2.80 -12.85
CA LEU A 8 23.60 -2.44 -12.25
C LEU A 8 24.73 -3.35 -12.77
N LEU A 9 24.44 -4.64 -12.96
CA LEU A 9 25.38 -5.60 -13.52
C LEU A 9 25.69 -5.26 -14.99
N ALA A 10 24.67 -4.94 -15.78
CA ALA A 10 24.85 -4.47 -17.16
C ALA A 10 25.68 -3.17 -17.23
N ALA A 11 25.42 -2.20 -16.35
CA ALA A 11 26.21 -0.97 -16.28
C ALA A 11 27.69 -1.25 -15.93
N GLY A 12 27.94 -2.11 -14.95
CA GLY A 12 29.30 -2.50 -14.57
C GLY A 12 30.03 -3.24 -15.69
N LEU A 13 29.34 -4.17 -16.37
CA LEU A 13 29.92 -4.93 -17.48
C LEU A 13 30.23 -4.02 -18.68
N LEU A 14 29.34 -3.08 -19.01
CA LEU A 14 29.57 -2.10 -20.07
C LEU A 14 30.80 -1.23 -19.76
N MET A 15 30.98 -0.81 -18.51
CA MET A 15 32.15 -0.04 -18.07
C MET A 15 33.43 -0.85 -18.05
N ALA A 16 33.37 -2.14 -17.74
CA ALA A 16 34.54 -3.02 -17.79
C ALA A 16 34.99 -3.34 -19.22
N LEU A 17 34.05 -3.52 -20.16
CA LEU A 17 34.35 -3.94 -21.54
C LEU A 17 34.61 -2.75 -22.48
N GLN A 18 33.83 -1.68 -22.36
CA GLN A 18 33.90 -0.54 -23.28
C GLN A 18 33.58 0.77 -22.56
N PRO A 19 34.59 1.48 -22.03
CA PRO A 19 34.40 2.73 -21.27
C PRO A 19 33.68 3.84 -22.05
N LEU A 20 33.78 3.83 -23.39
CA LEU A 20 33.03 4.73 -24.28
C LEU A 20 31.50 4.53 -24.21
N ALA A 21 31.03 3.39 -23.68
CA ALA A 21 29.61 3.13 -23.43
C ALA A 21 29.06 3.84 -22.18
N LEU A 22 29.78 4.84 -21.64
CA LEU A 22 29.38 5.61 -20.46
C LEU A 22 27.92 6.09 -20.52
N PRO A 23 27.39 6.63 -21.64
CA PRO A 23 25.99 7.02 -21.73
C PRO A 23 25.01 5.87 -21.48
N VAL A 24 25.31 4.67 -22.01
CA VAL A 24 24.45 3.49 -21.88
C VAL A 24 24.50 2.93 -20.45
N ALA A 25 25.68 2.95 -19.81
CA ALA A 25 25.83 2.58 -18.42
C ALA A 25 25.03 3.54 -17.50
N LEU A 26 25.08 4.85 -17.75
CA LEU A 26 24.28 5.85 -17.02
C LEU A 26 22.77 5.60 -17.19
N ILE A 27 22.30 5.32 -18.40
CA ILE A 27 20.89 4.97 -18.66
C ILE A 27 20.49 3.70 -17.89
N SER A 28 21.37 2.70 -17.81
CA SER A 28 21.09 1.47 -17.07
C SER A 28 20.98 1.73 -15.56
N VAL A 29 21.88 2.55 -14.99
CA VAL A 29 21.78 2.99 -13.60
C VAL A 29 20.50 3.80 -13.34
N ALA A 30 20.10 4.66 -14.30
CA ALA A 30 18.85 5.39 -14.21
C ALA A 30 17.65 4.43 -14.14
N HIS A 31 17.60 3.38 -14.97
CA HIS A 31 16.55 2.36 -14.92
C HIS A 31 16.51 1.61 -13.59
N ALA A 32 17.68 1.27 -13.04
CA ALA A 32 17.78 0.67 -11.71
C ALA A 32 17.13 1.53 -10.62
N TRP A 33 17.11 2.87 -10.79
CA TRP A 33 16.46 3.76 -9.84
C TRP A 33 14.98 4.05 -10.14
N VAL A 34 14.63 4.25 -11.41
CA VAL A 34 13.28 4.63 -11.86
C VAL A 34 12.28 3.49 -11.67
N ILE A 35 12.66 2.26 -12.00
CA ILE A 35 11.73 1.11 -11.93
C ILE A 35 11.21 0.91 -10.49
N PRO A 36 12.06 0.78 -9.44
CA PRO A 36 11.56 0.65 -8.07
C PRO A 36 10.66 1.81 -7.61
N GLU A 37 10.87 3.00 -8.16
CA GLU A 37 10.07 4.18 -7.84
C GLU A 37 8.67 4.12 -8.47
N LEU A 38 8.56 3.65 -9.72
CA LEU A 38 7.28 3.42 -10.39
C LEU A 38 6.47 2.31 -9.69
N TYR A 39 7.13 1.22 -9.31
CA TYR A 39 6.48 0.16 -8.55
C TYR A 39 6.07 0.62 -7.15
N ALA A 40 6.87 1.46 -6.48
CA ALA A 40 6.47 2.07 -5.21
C ALA A 40 5.26 3.02 -5.38
N GLN A 41 5.14 3.72 -6.51
CA GLN A 41 3.95 4.51 -6.85
C GLN A 41 2.72 3.62 -7.03
N ARG A 42 2.84 2.50 -7.77
CA ARG A 42 1.75 1.50 -7.89
C ARG A 42 1.34 0.98 -6.51
N GLY A 43 2.33 0.64 -5.67
CA GLY A 43 2.11 0.20 -4.30
C GLY A 43 1.42 1.26 -3.42
N ALA A 44 1.78 2.53 -3.52
CA ALA A 44 1.09 3.60 -2.79
C ALA A 44 -0.35 3.83 -3.31
N ASN A 45 -0.59 3.63 -4.60
CA ASN A 45 -1.91 3.81 -5.21
C ASN A 45 -2.93 2.75 -4.76
N VAL A 46 -2.51 1.61 -4.19
CA VAL A 46 -3.46 0.58 -3.68
C VAL A 46 -4.25 1.05 -2.47
N VAL A 47 -3.77 2.09 -1.78
CA VAL A 47 -4.48 2.69 -0.64
C VAL A 47 -4.93 4.12 -0.92
N ARG A 48 -4.77 4.60 -2.17
CA ARG A 48 -5.19 5.96 -2.53
C ARG A 48 -6.72 6.00 -2.57
N PRO A 49 -7.37 6.97 -1.88
CA PRO A 49 -8.81 7.13 -1.94
C PRO A 49 -9.27 7.37 -3.38
N ARG A 50 -10.39 6.78 -3.75
CA ARG A 50 -11.05 6.96 -5.03
C ARG A 50 -11.73 8.32 -5.03
N ARG A 51 -11.66 9.00 -6.17
CA ARG A 51 -12.33 10.27 -6.38
C ARG A 51 -13.84 10.01 -6.33
N ARG A 52 -14.54 10.76 -5.47
CA ARG A 52 -16.00 10.74 -5.35
C ARG A 52 -16.59 11.51 -6.52
N GLU A 53 -16.87 10.85 -7.62
CA GLU A 53 -17.51 11.47 -8.79
C GLU A 53 -19.03 11.28 -8.69
N GLY A 54 -19.78 12.38 -8.72
CA GLY A 54 -21.22 12.40 -9.04
C GLY A 54 -22.17 11.69 -8.06
N VAL A 55 -21.86 11.66 -6.76
CA VAL A 55 -22.62 10.87 -5.79
C VAL A 55 -23.85 11.65 -5.30
N GLY A 56 -25.05 11.27 -5.76
CA GLY A 56 -26.34 11.77 -5.27
C GLY A 56 -26.60 11.45 -3.79
N GLY A 57 -27.70 11.97 -3.24
CA GLY A 57 -28.01 11.92 -1.81
C GLY A 57 -28.03 10.51 -1.19
N ASP A 58 -28.49 9.51 -1.94
CA ASP A 58 -28.62 8.13 -1.44
C ASP A 58 -27.28 7.44 -1.21
N ALA A 59 -26.32 7.62 -2.12
CA ALA A 59 -25.01 7.01 -1.94
C ALA A 59 -24.17 7.73 -0.86
N ALA A 60 -24.42 9.02 -0.61
CA ALA A 60 -23.89 9.70 0.58
C ALA A 60 -24.51 9.18 1.88
N ARG A 61 -25.81 8.81 1.87
CA ARG A 61 -26.46 8.18 3.02
C ARG A 61 -25.92 6.77 3.26
N ALA A 62 -25.76 5.97 2.21
CA ALA A 62 -25.17 4.64 2.29
C ALA A 62 -23.74 4.67 2.84
N ASP A 63 -22.90 5.62 2.39
CA ASP A 63 -21.54 5.79 2.93
C ASP A 63 -21.55 6.17 4.42
N ARG A 64 -22.49 7.02 4.87
CA ARG A 64 -22.63 7.33 6.31
C ARG A 64 -23.02 6.11 7.16
N VAL A 65 -23.94 5.28 6.67
CA VAL A 65 -24.34 4.04 7.37
C VAL A 65 -23.17 3.06 7.43
N ALA A 66 -22.50 2.84 6.30
CA ALA A 66 -21.32 1.98 6.19
C ALA A 66 -20.18 2.46 7.10
N LEU A 67 -19.96 3.77 7.23
CA LEU A 67 -18.99 4.35 8.17
C LEU A 67 -19.38 4.09 9.63
N GLY A 68 -20.67 4.09 9.96
CA GLY A 68 -21.17 3.70 11.27
C GLY A 68 -20.82 2.26 11.60
N LEU A 69 -21.17 1.33 10.71
CA LEU A 69 -20.88 -0.10 10.85
C LEU A 69 -19.37 -0.39 10.91
N LEU A 70 -18.57 0.26 10.06
CA LEU A 70 -17.12 0.17 10.14
C LEU A 70 -16.64 0.70 11.51
N GLY A 71 -17.23 1.77 12.02
CA GLY A 71 -16.96 2.29 13.35
C GLY A 71 -17.15 1.26 14.46
N ASP A 72 -18.15 0.39 14.34
CA ASP A 72 -18.43 -0.67 15.32
C ASP A 72 -17.40 -1.82 15.26
N LEU A 73 -16.76 -2.04 14.11
CA LEU A 73 -15.69 -3.02 13.93
C LEU A 73 -14.31 -2.54 14.44
N LEU A 74 -14.18 -1.23 14.69
CA LEU A 74 -12.91 -0.58 15.01
C LEU A 74 -12.80 -0.22 16.49
N SER A 75 -11.61 -0.43 17.05
CA SER A 75 -11.26 0.23 18.31
C SER A 75 -11.28 1.76 18.16
N HIS A 76 -11.47 2.48 19.27
CA HIS A 76 -11.51 3.94 19.27
C HIS A 76 -10.29 4.57 18.58
N ARG A 77 -9.09 4.09 18.90
CA ARG A 77 -7.84 4.54 18.27
C ARG A 77 -7.75 4.23 16.77
N ALA A 78 -8.25 3.07 16.34
CA ALA A 78 -8.28 2.71 14.92
C ALA A 78 -9.28 3.58 14.15
N ARG A 79 -10.41 3.93 14.78
CA ARG A 79 -11.42 4.86 14.25
C ARG A 79 -10.88 6.27 14.10
N GLU A 80 -10.20 6.81 15.11
CA GLU A 80 -9.54 8.12 15.03
C GLU A 80 -8.50 8.16 13.91
N LEU A 81 -7.67 7.13 13.81
CA LEU A 81 -6.67 7.03 12.74
C LEU A 81 -7.35 6.96 11.37
N HIS A 82 -8.41 6.17 11.22
CA HIS A 82 -9.17 6.08 9.99
C HIS A 82 -9.80 7.42 9.61
N ALA A 83 -10.39 8.15 10.55
CA ALA A 83 -10.94 9.48 10.29
C ALA A 83 -9.86 10.47 9.82
N ALA A 84 -8.66 10.42 10.40
CA ALA A 84 -7.56 11.32 10.05
C ALA A 84 -6.88 10.96 8.72
N THR A 85 -6.75 9.67 8.40
CA THR A 85 -5.88 9.21 7.30
C THR A 85 -6.61 8.46 6.20
N GLY A 86 -7.87 8.09 6.40
CA GLY A 86 -8.62 7.19 5.52
C GLY A 86 -8.12 5.74 5.53
N LEU A 87 -7.31 5.34 6.53
CA LEU A 87 -6.72 4.00 6.61
C LEU A 87 -6.96 3.39 7.98
N VAL A 88 -7.35 2.12 7.99
CA VAL A 88 -7.51 1.34 9.21
C VAL A 88 -6.20 0.62 9.53
N LEU A 89 -5.73 0.77 10.76
CA LEU A 89 -4.59 0.01 11.27
C LEU A 89 -5.09 -1.26 11.97
N GLU A 90 -4.73 -2.42 11.43
CA GLU A 90 -4.98 -3.73 12.03
C GLU A 90 -3.64 -4.39 12.38
N ARG A 91 -3.57 -5.10 13.51
CA ARG A 91 -2.36 -5.81 13.93
C ARG A 91 -2.63 -7.31 13.82
N GLY A 92 -1.89 -7.97 12.93
CA GLY A 92 -1.93 -9.43 12.77
C GLY A 92 -0.59 -10.08 13.13
N ALA A 93 -0.51 -11.39 12.96
CA ALA A 93 0.68 -12.19 13.20
C ALA A 93 1.80 -11.90 12.18
N LEU A 94 1.46 -11.57 10.92
CA LEU A 94 2.45 -11.23 9.90
C LEU A 94 3.00 -9.80 10.08
N GLY A 95 2.26 -8.92 10.75
CA GLY A 95 2.69 -7.57 11.12
C GLY A 95 1.55 -6.57 11.22
N ALA A 96 1.86 -5.30 10.94
CA ALA A 96 0.87 -4.22 10.95
C ALA A 96 0.31 -4.01 9.54
N TRP A 97 -1.01 -4.09 9.43
CA TRP A 97 -1.76 -3.86 8.20
C TRP A 97 -2.35 -2.46 8.19
N LEU A 98 -2.20 -1.75 7.08
CA LEU A 98 -2.94 -0.54 6.79
C LEU A 98 -3.92 -0.83 5.67
N VAL A 99 -5.19 -0.91 6.00
CA VAL A 99 -6.28 -1.26 5.09
C VAL A 99 -6.93 0.02 4.58
N GLY A 100 -7.03 0.14 3.26
CA GLY A 100 -7.82 1.15 2.57
C GLY A 100 -8.84 0.48 1.65
N GLU A 101 -9.67 1.28 0.99
CA GLU A 101 -10.82 0.77 0.21
C GLU A 101 -10.46 -0.09 -1.03
N ARG A 102 -9.19 -0.06 -1.50
CA ARG A 102 -8.72 -0.79 -2.70
C ARG A 102 -7.65 -1.84 -2.40
N GLY A 103 -7.24 -1.98 -1.15
CA GLY A 103 -6.11 -2.82 -0.81
C GLY A 103 -5.50 -2.51 0.54
N ALA A 104 -4.37 -3.14 0.81
CA ALA A 104 -3.72 -3.06 2.11
C ALA A 104 -2.18 -2.98 2.00
N LEU A 105 -1.56 -2.38 3.00
CA LEU A 105 -0.11 -2.37 3.18
C LEU A 105 0.27 -3.21 4.39
N LEU A 106 1.16 -4.18 4.23
CA LEU A 106 1.74 -4.94 5.35
C LEU A 106 3.13 -4.40 5.68
N ILE A 107 3.28 -3.96 6.92
CA ILE A 107 4.54 -3.56 7.54
C ILE A 107 4.95 -4.66 8.52
N ARG A 108 5.94 -5.47 8.13
CA ARG A 108 6.46 -6.54 9.00
C ARG A 108 7.32 -5.96 10.13
N PRO A 109 7.22 -6.48 11.36
CA PRO A 109 8.03 -6.02 12.49
C PRO A 109 9.53 -6.15 12.20
N GLY A 110 10.31 -5.14 12.59
CA GLY A 110 11.77 -5.10 12.39
C GLY A 110 12.24 -4.97 10.93
N ARG A 111 11.34 -5.06 9.95
CA ARG A 111 11.70 -4.97 8.53
C ARG A 111 11.52 -3.53 8.05
N ARG A 112 12.51 -3.03 7.29
CA ARG A 112 12.40 -1.73 6.58
C ARG A 112 11.57 -1.82 5.29
N ARG A 113 10.91 -2.95 5.06
CA ARG A 113 10.15 -3.25 3.84
C ARG A 113 8.65 -3.19 4.09
N VAL A 114 7.91 -2.77 3.07
CA VAL A 114 6.45 -2.80 3.01
C VAL A 114 6.03 -3.67 1.83
N LEU A 115 4.96 -4.42 2.03
CA LEU A 115 4.28 -5.21 1.01
C LEU A 115 2.95 -4.52 0.71
N CYS A 116 2.70 -4.22 -0.55
CA CYS A 116 1.49 -3.54 -1.02
C CYS A 116 0.61 -4.55 -1.75
N TYR A 117 -0.58 -4.78 -1.22
CA TYR A 117 -1.55 -5.72 -1.75
C TYR A 117 -2.71 -4.96 -2.37
N CYS A 118 -2.96 -5.20 -3.65
CA CYS A 118 -4.16 -4.73 -4.32
C CYS A 118 -5.24 -5.81 -4.17
N VAL A 119 -6.40 -5.42 -3.64
CA VAL A 119 -7.55 -6.32 -3.54
C VAL A 119 -8.70 -5.73 -4.31
N ARG A 120 -9.15 -6.44 -5.35
CA ARG A 120 -10.26 -6.00 -6.18
C ARG A 120 -11.56 -6.50 -5.55
N VAL A 121 -12.34 -5.58 -5.00
CA VAL A 121 -13.75 -5.83 -4.67
C VAL A 121 -14.57 -5.60 -5.94
N ASN A 122 -15.17 -6.67 -6.49
CA ASN A 122 -15.90 -6.68 -7.77
C ASN A 122 -17.30 -6.03 -7.73
N GLU A 123 -17.54 -5.16 -6.75
CA GLU A 123 -18.80 -4.44 -6.56
C GLU A 123 -18.52 -2.93 -6.64
N PRO A 124 -18.68 -2.26 -7.80
CA PRO A 124 -18.30 -0.85 -7.96
C PRO A 124 -19.21 0.10 -7.16
N ALA A 125 -20.46 -0.28 -6.89
CA ALA A 125 -21.42 0.50 -6.11
C ALA A 125 -21.20 0.42 -4.59
N LEU A 126 -20.35 -0.50 -4.11
CA LEU A 126 -20.14 -0.69 -2.68
C LEU A 126 -19.55 0.56 -2.03
N PRO A 127 -20.14 1.07 -0.93
CA PRO A 127 -19.60 2.18 -0.18
C PRO A 127 -18.12 1.96 0.21
N PRO A 128 -17.27 3.00 0.18
CA PRO A 128 -15.87 2.91 0.58
C PRO A 128 -15.65 2.26 1.95
N ALA A 129 -16.46 2.60 2.94
CA ALA A 129 -16.34 2.04 4.28
C ALA A 129 -16.67 0.54 4.33
N ASP A 130 -17.66 0.09 3.55
CA ASP A 130 -17.99 -1.33 3.41
C ASP A 130 -16.86 -2.11 2.76
N ARG A 131 -16.17 -1.54 1.76
CA ARG A 131 -14.98 -2.17 1.17
C ARG A 131 -13.90 -2.39 2.22
N ILE A 132 -13.64 -1.38 3.06
CA ILE A 132 -12.67 -1.49 4.15
C ILE A 132 -13.10 -2.55 5.15
N ALA A 133 -14.38 -2.57 5.55
CA ALA A 133 -14.93 -3.59 6.45
C ALA A 133 -14.76 -5.00 5.88
N HIS A 134 -15.09 -5.24 4.61
CA HIS A 134 -14.91 -6.54 3.95
C HIS A 134 -13.45 -6.99 3.96
N LEU A 135 -12.51 -6.11 3.60
CA LEU A 135 -11.09 -6.42 3.62
C LEU A 135 -10.58 -6.70 5.03
N LEU A 136 -11.06 -5.94 6.02
CA LEU A 136 -10.71 -6.12 7.42
C LEU A 136 -11.21 -7.46 7.97
N LEU A 137 -12.46 -7.83 7.65
CA LEU A 137 -13.04 -9.11 8.05
C LEU A 137 -12.30 -10.28 7.39
N ALA A 138 -12.01 -10.19 6.09
CA ALA A 138 -11.22 -11.21 5.39
C ALA A 138 -9.82 -11.38 6.01
N LEU A 139 -9.15 -10.25 6.32
CA LEU A 139 -7.86 -10.24 6.98
C LEU A 139 -7.90 -10.88 8.38
N ARG A 140 -8.95 -10.61 9.17
CA ARG A 140 -9.12 -11.17 10.52
C ARG A 140 -9.48 -12.66 10.51
N ALA A 141 -10.23 -13.11 9.50
CA ALA A 141 -10.62 -14.50 9.36
C ALA A 141 -9.43 -15.39 8.98
N ASP A 142 -8.64 -14.95 7.99
CA ASP A 142 -7.43 -15.68 7.56
C ASP A 142 -6.39 -14.69 7.01
N GLU A 143 -5.46 -14.28 7.88
CA GLU A 143 -4.39 -13.36 7.52
C GLU A 143 -3.44 -13.94 6.46
N ALA A 144 -3.18 -15.26 6.51
CA ALA A 144 -2.28 -15.92 5.60
C ALA A 144 -2.93 -16.06 4.21
N GLY A 145 -4.19 -16.52 4.17
CA GLY A 145 -5.01 -16.56 2.96
C GLY A 145 -5.21 -15.19 2.33
N PHE A 146 -5.40 -14.14 3.13
CA PHE A 146 -5.48 -12.77 2.63
C PHE A 146 -4.19 -12.37 1.88
N ALA A 147 -3.02 -12.73 2.44
CA ALA A 147 -1.72 -12.41 1.84
C ALA A 147 -1.40 -13.21 0.58
N THR A 148 -2.06 -14.36 0.34
CA THR A 148 -1.87 -15.19 -0.85
C THR A 148 -2.84 -14.86 -1.97
N VAL A 149 -4.11 -14.55 -1.66
CA VAL A 149 -5.14 -14.23 -2.66
C VAL A 149 -4.99 -12.79 -3.18
N ALA A 150 -4.45 -11.89 -2.36
CA ALA A 150 -4.26 -10.51 -2.78
C ALA A 150 -3.08 -10.35 -3.75
N ASN A 151 -3.28 -9.56 -4.81
CA ASN A 151 -2.23 -9.33 -5.80
C ASN A 151 -1.13 -8.43 -5.20
N LEU A 152 0.09 -8.96 -5.08
CA LEU A 152 1.25 -8.22 -4.61
C LEU A 152 1.69 -7.17 -5.65
N ALA A 153 1.23 -5.93 -5.47
CA ALA A 153 1.55 -4.83 -6.37
C ALA A 153 2.97 -4.29 -6.17
N PHE A 154 3.52 -4.39 -4.96
CA PHE A 154 4.88 -3.95 -4.64
C PHE A 154 5.44 -4.62 -3.40
N ALA A 155 6.73 -4.92 -3.43
CA ALA A 155 7.52 -5.31 -2.26
C ALA A 155 8.83 -4.53 -2.24
N GLY A 156 9.04 -3.68 -1.24
CA GLY A 156 10.26 -2.88 -1.21
C GLY A 156 10.35 -1.91 -0.05
N ALA A 157 11.25 -0.93 -0.20
CA ALA A 157 11.59 0.00 0.88
C ALA A 157 10.41 0.89 1.29
N ARG A 158 10.11 0.92 2.60
CA ARG A 158 9.04 1.74 3.18
C ARG A 158 9.18 3.23 2.85
N TRP A 159 10.39 3.75 2.76
CA TRP A 159 10.63 5.17 2.47
C TRP A 159 10.20 5.57 1.07
N ARG A 160 10.28 4.67 0.07
CA ARG A 160 9.80 4.92 -1.29
C ARG A 160 8.28 5.07 -1.30
N VAL A 161 7.58 4.12 -0.67
CA VAL A 161 6.12 4.19 -0.51
C VAL A 161 5.71 5.44 0.27
N ARG A 162 6.40 5.76 1.37
CA ARG A 162 6.15 6.99 2.15
C ARG A 162 6.21 8.26 1.30
N ARG A 163 7.16 8.35 0.35
CA ARG A 163 7.28 9.51 -0.56
C ARG A 163 6.10 9.61 -1.52
N ARG A 164 5.50 8.48 -1.91
CA ARG A 164 4.39 8.39 -2.88
C ARG A 164 2.99 8.43 -2.26
N LEU A 165 2.88 8.14 -0.96
CA LEU A 165 1.63 8.29 -0.22
C LEU A 165 1.21 9.75 -0.09
N ASP A 166 -0.11 9.94 -0.08
CA ASP A 166 -0.73 11.22 0.28
C ASP A 166 -0.20 11.69 1.64
N LYS A 167 0.00 13.00 1.79
CA LYS A 167 0.50 13.59 3.04
C LYS A 167 -0.36 13.19 4.24
N ARG A 168 -1.69 13.09 4.06
CA ARG A 168 -2.66 12.68 5.10
C ARG A 168 -2.51 11.21 5.52
N GLN A 169 -1.96 10.35 4.66
CA GLN A 169 -1.80 8.91 4.93
C GLN A 169 -0.49 8.56 5.65
N ARG A 170 0.49 9.46 5.62
CA ARG A 170 1.82 9.23 6.22
C ARG A 170 1.78 8.98 7.75
N PRO A 171 0.90 9.63 8.55
CA PRO A 171 0.75 9.32 9.96
C PRO A 171 0.39 7.85 10.22
N ALA A 172 -0.50 7.25 9.43
CA ALA A 172 -0.83 5.83 9.55
C ALA A 172 0.38 4.92 9.28
N LEU A 173 1.20 5.23 8.27
CA LEU A 173 2.45 4.51 8.00
C LEU A 173 3.49 4.65 9.13
N ARG A 174 3.46 5.76 9.88
CA ARG A 174 4.28 5.92 11.09
C ARG A 174 3.71 5.08 12.24
N ALA A 175 2.40 5.14 12.48
CA ALA A 175 1.72 4.37 13.52
C ALA A 175 1.92 2.85 13.35
N ALA A 176 1.86 2.34 12.11
CA ALA A 176 2.11 0.94 11.80
C ALA A 176 3.56 0.51 12.10
N ALA A 177 4.53 1.43 11.97
CA ALA A 177 5.95 1.15 12.19
C ALA A 177 6.33 1.12 13.68
N VAL A 178 5.52 1.70 14.57
CA VAL A 178 5.72 1.59 16.02
C VAL A 178 5.33 0.17 16.43
N ARG A 179 6.29 -0.59 16.98
CA ARG A 179 6.02 -1.86 17.67
C ARG A 179 5.26 -1.54 18.96
N ARG A 180 4.28 -2.37 19.34
CA ARG A 180 3.88 -2.39 20.76
C ARG A 180 5.12 -2.83 21.56
N ALA A 181 5.45 -2.06 22.59
CA ALA A 181 6.35 -2.51 23.64
C ALA A 181 5.77 -3.75 24.30
#